data_AF-A0A495ZHP5-F1
#
_entry.id   AF-A0A495ZHP5-F1
#
_cell.length_a   1.000
_cell.length_b   1.000
_cell.length_c   1.000
_cell.angle_alpha   90.00
_cell.angle_beta   90.00
_cell.angle_gamma   90.00
#
_symmetry.space_group_name_H-M   'P 1'
#
loop_
_entity.id
_entity.type
_entity.pdbx_description
1 polymer ?
#
loop_
_entity_poly.entity_id
_entity_poly.type
_entity_poly.pdbx_seq_one_letter_code
_entity_poly.pdbx_strand_id
1 'polypeptide(L)'
;MNNTLQECYKYYVDLREEMDQWLKQSMALDPPGPNGGGEDEANYALAWFPHYLVTGDKTVLKHFEDLKSALAGWVERECLHGYEPEAEAHHGTEPFLLFLPRYIDFVPDDQEARSMLIDAAEHIGNWVEEIPAWYDYDRDNFCGYYIGSRTVHNDASTAYELAEHFRFIHIALAAYRITGEERYLDWSLRYGRKRAERIIAAESPMPLLWDLEGTGLGEAAVEEKKLHGIAAHGTHHLSGDPLAGIENLLASGAIYALGDLYHLSKNTIFRDAAKRIVEPLVESVLDPYHDPAAAAIGYYRRTFQDTTFDQPMRGQLVGMPPTPSHLALIFPQEVRRREHGVGRRADMAYWGEWSDDGSVQPIREPSTAAMTLAYQLSGNPEFATRAFQSASRRLKTARRVLRGGREHADMGGAVCSVAAGHGRNWGHGAVTSCYGTLLLGTCEIQSAVVPMLEVQTEDGEHCLPQNLLSLIRPPMEGYGDVVFYNGGDSTLSFSWRPKTDTEAEPDWEDMHIKSGEVKRISLPEA
;
A
#
# COMPACT_ATOMS: atom_id res chain seq x y z
N MET A 1 -20.23 21.94 -10.68
CA MET A 1 -19.09 21.83 -9.73
C MET A 1 -19.56 21.77 -8.30
N ASN A 2 -20.32 22.75 -7.77
CA ASN A 2 -20.80 22.70 -6.38
C ASN A 2 -21.67 21.47 -6.05
N ASN A 3 -22.63 21.10 -6.91
CA ASN A 3 -23.44 19.89 -6.68
C ASN A 3 -22.58 18.61 -6.63
N THR A 4 -21.59 18.49 -7.51
CA THR A 4 -20.66 17.35 -7.52
C THR A 4 -19.83 17.28 -6.25
N LEU A 5 -19.33 18.42 -5.75
CA LEU A 5 -18.56 18.46 -4.49
C LEU A 5 -19.44 18.17 -3.26
N GLN A 6 -20.70 18.59 -3.30
CA GLN A 6 -21.68 18.24 -2.27
C GLN A 6 -21.96 16.72 -2.24
N GLU A 7 -22.14 16.10 -3.41
CA GLU A 7 -22.29 14.64 -3.53
C GLU A 7 -21.02 13.91 -3.08
N CYS A 8 -19.84 14.41 -3.49
CA CYS A 8 -18.54 13.90 -3.07
C CYS A 8 -18.41 13.91 -1.54
N TYR A 9 -18.72 15.05 -0.91
CA TYR A 9 -18.69 15.22 0.54
C TYR A 9 -19.61 14.21 1.24
N LYS A 10 -20.83 14.00 0.74
CA LYS A 10 -21.75 13.01 1.29
C LYS A 10 -21.14 11.60 1.30
N TYR A 11 -20.57 11.14 0.19
CA TYR A 11 -19.97 9.80 0.13
C TYR A 11 -18.67 9.68 0.93
N TYR A 12 -17.91 10.77 1.05
CA TYR A 12 -16.77 10.85 1.97
C TYR A 12 -17.22 10.67 3.43
N VAL A 13 -18.26 11.39 3.86
CA VAL A 13 -18.82 11.26 5.22
C VAL A 13 -19.33 9.85 5.46
N ASP A 14 -20.09 9.27 4.51
CA ASP A 14 -20.56 7.89 4.59
C ASP A 14 -19.39 6.89 4.74
N LEU A 15 -18.28 7.10 4.03
CA LEU A 15 -17.09 6.26 4.14
C LEU A 15 -16.38 6.44 5.49
N ARG A 16 -16.23 7.68 5.96
CA ARG A 16 -15.64 7.99 7.27
C ARG A 16 -16.41 7.30 8.39
N GLU A 17 -17.75 7.37 8.35
CA GLU A 17 -18.61 6.69 9.32
C GLU A 17 -18.46 5.16 9.26
N GLU A 18 -18.41 4.56 8.07
CA GLU A 18 -18.25 3.10 7.96
C GLU A 18 -16.86 2.63 8.43
N MET A 19 -15.82 3.47 8.33
CA MET A 19 -14.50 3.21 8.94
C MET A 19 -14.58 3.22 10.48
N ASP A 20 -15.26 4.20 11.08
CA ASP A 20 -15.48 4.25 12.54
C ASP A 20 -16.28 3.02 13.02
N GLN A 21 -17.31 2.63 12.28
CA GLN A 21 -18.13 1.47 12.60
C GLN A 21 -17.34 0.17 12.47
N TRP A 22 -16.46 0.06 11.48
CA TRP A 22 -15.58 -1.09 11.35
C TRP A 22 -14.60 -1.17 12.51
N LEU A 23 -13.96 -0.07 12.93
CA LEU A 23 -13.08 -0.05 14.10
C LEU A 23 -13.81 -0.57 15.36
N LYS A 24 -14.98 0.01 15.66
CA LYS A 24 -15.80 -0.39 16.81
C LYS A 24 -16.20 -1.87 16.75
N GLN A 25 -16.56 -2.35 15.56
CA GLN A 25 -16.91 -3.75 15.35
C GLN A 25 -15.71 -4.67 15.58
N SER A 26 -14.54 -4.33 15.04
CA SER A 26 -13.31 -5.12 15.16
C SER A 26 -12.85 -5.22 16.61
N MET A 27 -12.83 -4.09 17.34
CA MET A 27 -12.48 -4.07 18.77
C MET A 27 -13.43 -4.92 19.63
N ALA A 28 -14.68 -5.08 19.21
CA ALA A 28 -15.69 -5.84 19.95
C ALA A 28 -15.72 -7.33 19.58
N LEU A 29 -15.43 -7.68 18.32
CA LEU A 29 -15.74 -9.00 17.77
C LEU A 29 -14.52 -9.79 17.29
N ASP A 30 -13.40 -9.12 16.98
CA ASP A 30 -12.23 -9.82 16.44
C ASP A 30 -11.33 -10.28 17.58
N PRO A 31 -11.33 -11.58 17.91
CA PRO A 31 -10.43 -12.10 18.93
C PRO A 31 -8.97 -11.95 18.46
N PRO A 32 -7.99 -12.02 19.36
CA PRO A 32 -6.60 -12.21 18.98
C PRO A 32 -6.46 -13.36 17.98
N GLY A 33 -5.58 -13.19 17.00
CA GLY A 33 -5.25 -14.20 16.02
C GLY A 33 -4.61 -15.43 16.66
N PRO A 34 -4.48 -16.55 15.91
CA PRO A 34 -3.87 -17.77 16.41
C PRO A 34 -2.41 -17.57 16.85
N ASN A 35 -1.72 -16.60 16.25
CA ASN A 35 -0.32 -16.28 16.54
C ASN A 35 -0.17 -15.30 17.70
N GLY A 36 -1.28 -14.79 18.26
CA GLY A 36 -1.26 -13.90 19.42
C GLY A 36 -0.42 -12.65 19.22
N GLY A 37 -0.54 -12.02 18.04
CA GLY A 37 0.15 -10.80 17.64
C GLY A 37 1.19 -10.94 16.51
N GLY A 38 1.61 -12.17 16.19
CA GLY A 38 2.61 -12.47 15.15
C GLY A 38 2.07 -12.58 13.72
N GLU A 39 2.97 -12.97 12.80
CA GLU A 39 2.73 -13.04 11.34
C GLU A 39 2.15 -11.71 10.79
N ASP A 40 0.99 -11.75 10.15
CA ASP A 40 0.34 -10.60 9.52
C ASP A 40 -0.81 -10.02 10.37
N GLU A 41 -1.00 -10.45 11.62
CA GLU A 41 -2.21 -10.15 12.41
C GLU A 41 -2.50 -8.65 12.50
N ALA A 42 -1.46 -7.82 12.67
CA ALA A 42 -1.62 -6.36 12.78
C ALA A 42 -1.83 -5.67 11.42
N ASN A 43 -1.57 -6.33 10.29
CA ASN A 43 -1.67 -5.75 8.95
C ASN A 43 -3.12 -5.52 8.50
N TYR A 44 -4.10 -6.19 9.14
CA TYR A 44 -5.52 -5.92 8.87
C TYR A 44 -5.90 -4.46 9.18
N ALA A 45 -5.12 -3.80 10.04
CA ALA A 45 -5.32 -2.45 10.52
C ALA A 45 -4.78 -1.36 9.56
N LEU A 46 -4.18 -1.73 8.43
CA LEU A 46 -3.51 -0.79 7.51
C LEU A 46 -4.39 0.37 7.04
N ALA A 47 -5.68 0.12 6.85
CA ALA A 47 -6.64 1.17 6.45
C ALA A 47 -6.89 2.22 7.53
N TRP A 48 -6.58 1.93 8.80
CA TRP A 48 -6.78 2.88 9.89
C TRP A 48 -5.64 3.90 10.04
N PHE A 49 -4.47 3.70 9.43
CA PHE A 49 -3.40 4.72 9.44
C PHE A 49 -3.83 6.03 8.74
N PRO A 50 -4.28 6.02 7.47
CA PRO A 50 -4.81 7.23 6.86
C PRO A 50 -6.09 7.71 7.54
N HIS A 51 -6.86 6.83 8.16
CA HIS A 51 -8.04 7.22 8.91
C HIS A 51 -7.70 8.01 10.17
N TYR A 52 -6.68 7.61 10.94
CA TYR A 52 -6.17 8.39 12.06
C TYR A 52 -5.70 9.78 11.63
N LEU A 53 -4.95 9.88 10.53
CA LEU A 53 -4.53 11.18 9.98
C LEU A 53 -5.73 12.07 9.60
N VAL A 54 -6.81 11.48 9.11
CA VAL A 54 -8.03 12.21 8.73
C VAL A 54 -8.85 12.62 9.96
N THR A 55 -8.97 11.76 10.98
CA THR A 55 -9.93 11.95 12.08
C THR A 55 -9.31 12.46 13.38
N GLY A 56 -8.04 12.18 13.63
CA GLY A 56 -7.41 12.36 14.94
C GLY A 56 -8.02 11.47 16.03
N ASP A 57 -8.78 10.42 15.68
CA ASP A 57 -9.49 9.59 16.67
C ASP A 57 -8.48 8.79 17.51
N LYS A 58 -8.35 9.19 18.77
CA LYS A 58 -7.46 8.58 19.77
C LYS A 58 -7.82 7.11 20.04
N THR A 59 -9.03 6.67 19.70
CA THR A 59 -9.44 5.25 19.77
C THR A 59 -8.64 4.40 18.78
N VAL A 60 -8.32 4.94 17.59
CA VAL A 60 -7.47 4.25 16.61
C VAL A 60 -6.07 4.04 17.18
N LEU A 61 -5.49 5.09 17.77
CA LEU A 61 -4.15 5.01 18.37
C LEU A 61 -4.11 4.01 19.53
N LYS A 62 -5.12 4.04 20.41
CA LYS A 62 -5.26 3.05 21.48
C LYS A 62 -5.30 1.61 20.94
N HIS A 63 -6.04 1.38 19.85
CA HIS A 63 -6.12 0.07 19.21
C HIS A 63 -4.77 -0.35 18.60
N PHE A 64 -4.03 0.58 18.00
CA PHE A 64 -2.67 0.29 17.53
C PHE A 64 -1.71 -0.08 18.67
N GLU A 65 -1.78 0.60 19.82
CA GLU A 65 -0.98 0.21 20.99
C GLU A 65 -1.29 -1.22 21.46
N ASP A 66 -2.56 -1.63 21.40
CA ASP A 66 -2.98 -2.98 21.80
C ASP A 66 -2.45 -4.04 20.81
N LEU A 67 -2.47 -3.75 19.49
CA LEU A 67 -1.87 -4.60 18.46
C LEU A 67 -0.34 -4.67 18.60
N LYS A 68 0.33 -3.54 18.84
CA LYS A 68 1.78 -3.48 19.10
C LYS A 68 2.15 -4.32 20.31
N SER A 69 1.37 -4.22 21.39
CA SER A 69 1.61 -4.98 22.61
C SER A 69 1.47 -6.50 22.39
N ALA A 70 0.50 -6.92 21.56
CA ALA A 70 0.38 -8.32 21.15
C ALA A 70 1.60 -8.78 20.34
N LEU A 71 2.02 -7.98 19.34
CA LEU A 71 3.21 -8.26 18.54
C LEU A 71 4.47 -8.38 19.41
N ALA A 72 4.69 -7.44 20.34
CA ALA A 72 5.83 -7.50 21.27
C ALA A 72 5.84 -8.80 22.08
N GLY A 73 4.68 -9.21 22.59
CA GLY A 73 4.55 -10.49 23.28
C GLY A 73 4.85 -11.69 22.38
N TRP A 74 4.51 -11.65 21.09
CA TRP A 74 4.87 -12.71 20.14
C TRP A 74 6.37 -12.72 19.84
N VAL A 75 6.98 -11.56 19.58
CA VAL A 75 8.43 -11.43 19.35
C VAL A 75 9.23 -11.99 20.52
N GLU A 76 8.82 -11.70 21.76
CA GLU A 76 9.47 -12.25 22.96
C GLU A 76 9.40 -13.79 23.05
N ARG A 77 8.30 -14.39 22.59
CA ARG A 77 8.06 -15.84 22.70
C ARG A 77 8.66 -16.65 21.56
N GLU A 78 8.50 -16.16 20.33
CA GLU A 78 8.71 -16.95 19.12
C GLU A 78 9.95 -16.51 18.32
N CYS A 79 10.41 -15.27 18.48
CA CYS A 79 11.55 -14.76 17.72
C CYS A 79 12.89 -14.89 18.47
N LEU A 80 13.96 -14.92 17.68
CA LEU A 80 15.35 -14.75 18.11
C LEU A 80 16.02 -13.78 17.14
N HIS A 81 16.41 -12.60 17.61
CA HIS A 81 16.96 -11.52 16.76
C HIS A 81 16.03 -11.14 15.59
N GLY A 82 14.86 -10.60 15.94
CA GLY A 82 13.82 -10.15 15.00
C GLY A 82 12.94 -11.25 14.41
N TYR A 83 13.48 -12.42 14.08
CA TYR A 83 12.75 -13.44 13.31
C TYR A 83 12.57 -14.77 14.05
N GLU A 84 11.52 -15.51 13.69
CA GLU A 84 11.36 -16.90 14.12
C GLU A 84 12.60 -17.74 13.72
N PRO A 85 12.92 -18.81 14.48
CA PRO A 85 14.02 -19.72 14.15
C PRO A 85 13.99 -20.26 12.71
N GLU A 86 12.78 -20.49 12.19
CA GLU A 86 12.50 -20.93 10.83
C GLU A 86 11.43 -20.01 10.25
N ALA A 87 11.81 -19.18 9.28
CA ALA A 87 10.91 -18.26 8.60
C ALA A 87 11.33 -18.11 7.13
N GLU A 88 10.38 -17.76 6.29
CA GLU A 88 10.64 -17.39 4.89
C GLU A 88 10.43 -15.88 4.67
N ALA A 89 11.04 -15.35 3.61
CA ALA A 89 11.17 -13.93 3.34
C ALA A 89 9.83 -13.16 3.27
N HIS A 90 8.75 -13.83 2.89
CA HIS A 90 7.40 -13.28 2.77
C HIS A 90 6.78 -13.07 4.16
N HIS A 91 6.32 -14.12 4.83
CA HIS A 91 5.58 -14.04 6.09
C HIS A 91 6.46 -13.62 7.26
N GLY A 92 7.74 -14.04 7.30
CA GLY A 92 8.64 -13.66 8.38
C GLY A 92 8.87 -12.15 8.50
N THR A 93 8.69 -11.40 7.40
CA THR A 93 8.91 -9.94 7.37
C THR A 93 7.66 -9.11 7.62
N GLU A 94 6.46 -9.70 7.49
CA GLU A 94 5.19 -8.98 7.57
C GLU A 94 4.99 -8.14 8.84
N PRO A 95 5.35 -8.60 10.05
CA PRO A 95 5.20 -7.78 11.24
C PRO A 95 6.05 -6.50 11.23
N PHE A 96 7.25 -6.57 10.63
CA PHE A 96 8.28 -5.53 10.68
C PHE A 96 8.25 -4.57 9.49
N LEU A 97 7.47 -4.91 8.45
CA LEU A 97 7.40 -4.19 7.19
C LEU A 97 6.18 -3.26 7.10
N LEU A 98 5.01 -3.75 7.53
CA LEU A 98 3.74 -3.11 7.22
C LEU A 98 3.23 -2.32 8.42
N PHE A 99 2.82 -2.99 9.48
CA PHE A 99 2.24 -2.35 10.66
C PHE A 99 3.27 -1.57 11.51
N LEU A 100 4.32 -2.24 12.00
CA LEU A 100 5.24 -1.69 13.00
C LEU A 100 5.91 -0.36 12.57
N PRO A 101 6.49 -0.23 11.36
CA PRO A 101 7.13 1.03 10.95
C PRO A 101 6.13 2.19 10.80
N ARG A 102 4.87 1.91 10.48
CA ARG A 102 3.81 2.93 10.43
C ARG A 102 3.37 3.34 11.83
N TYR A 103 3.31 2.39 12.77
CA TYR A 103 3.02 2.69 14.18
C TYR A 103 4.10 3.60 14.80
N ILE A 104 5.38 3.31 14.54
CA ILE A 104 6.51 4.10 15.06
C ILE A 104 6.46 5.55 14.55
N ASP A 105 5.95 5.79 13.34
CA ASP A 105 5.76 7.16 12.82
C ASP A 105 4.77 7.97 13.68
N PHE A 106 3.73 7.34 14.21
CA PHE A 106 2.74 7.99 15.08
C PHE A 106 3.17 8.04 16.55
N VAL A 107 4.01 7.09 16.99
CA VAL A 107 4.51 7.00 18.36
C VAL A 107 6.04 6.90 18.37
N PRO A 108 6.76 7.95 17.95
CA PRO A 108 8.21 7.90 17.70
C PRO A 108 9.04 7.69 18.97
N ASP A 109 8.45 7.88 20.15
CA ASP A 109 9.13 7.71 21.44
C ASP A 109 8.99 6.28 22.01
N ASP A 110 8.20 5.40 21.39
CA ASP A 110 8.04 3.99 21.82
C ASP A 110 9.32 3.19 21.56
N GLN A 111 10.19 3.13 22.57
CA GLN A 111 11.49 2.47 22.48
C GLN A 111 11.39 0.95 22.26
N GLU A 112 10.34 0.30 22.75
CA GLU A 112 10.13 -1.13 22.55
C GLU A 112 9.83 -1.42 21.08
N ALA A 113 8.89 -0.68 20.50
CA ALA A 113 8.57 -0.79 19.08
C ALA A 113 9.78 -0.52 18.18
N ARG A 114 10.55 0.53 18.49
CA ARG A 114 11.80 0.86 17.78
C ARG A 114 12.81 -0.27 17.87
N SER A 115 13.02 -0.83 19.06
CA SER A 115 14.00 -1.91 19.28
C SER A 115 13.65 -3.17 18.49
N MET A 116 12.36 -3.55 18.42
CA MET A 116 11.92 -4.70 17.61
C MET A 116 12.24 -4.53 16.12
N LEU A 117 11.97 -3.34 15.57
CA LEU A 117 12.24 -3.06 14.16
C LEU A 117 13.75 -3.03 13.86
N ILE A 118 14.55 -2.44 14.76
CA ILE A 118 16.01 -2.40 14.64
C ILE A 118 16.60 -3.80 14.67
N ASP A 119 16.16 -4.66 15.60
CA ASP A 119 16.63 -6.04 15.75
C ASP A 119 16.32 -6.87 14.48
N ALA A 120 15.12 -6.73 13.90
CA ALA A 120 14.80 -7.32 12.60
C ALA A 120 15.68 -6.78 11.47
N ALA A 121 15.96 -5.47 11.45
CA ALA A 121 16.84 -4.88 10.45
C ALA A 121 18.31 -5.34 10.59
N GLU A 122 18.78 -5.63 11.80
CA GLU A 122 20.15 -6.10 12.03
C GLU A 122 20.42 -7.48 11.43
N HIS A 123 19.43 -8.36 11.48
CA HIS A 123 19.51 -9.67 10.85
C HIS A 123 19.63 -9.58 9.32
N ILE A 124 18.99 -8.59 8.68
CA ILE A 124 19.03 -8.42 7.22
C ILE A 124 20.45 -8.20 6.69
N GLY A 125 21.25 -7.40 7.40
CA GLY A 125 22.62 -7.06 7.00
C GLY A 125 23.67 -8.05 7.48
N ASN A 126 23.31 -9.20 8.06
CA ASN A 126 24.22 -10.06 8.82
C ASN A 126 24.99 -9.28 9.92
N TRP A 127 24.36 -8.30 10.58
CA TRP A 127 25.01 -7.49 11.62
C TRP A 127 24.92 -8.09 13.03
N VAL A 128 24.39 -9.32 13.13
CA VAL A 128 24.35 -10.12 14.36
C VAL A 128 25.27 -11.32 14.17
N GLU A 129 26.37 -11.39 14.94
CA GLU A 129 27.42 -12.42 14.77
C GLU A 129 26.92 -13.83 15.08
N GLU A 130 25.95 -13.96 15.99
CA GLU A 130 25.40 -15.22 16.45
C GLU A 130 24.46 -15.89 15.45
N ILE A 131 24.02 -15.15 14.42
CA ILE A 131 23.03 -15.61 13.45
C ILE A 131 23.73 -15.99 12.13
N PRO A 132 23.35 -17.14 11.51
CA PRO A 132 23.97 -17.54 10.25
C PRO A 132 23.84 -16.46 9.17
N ALA A 133 24.95 -16.15 8.52
CA ALA A 133 24.97 -15.21 7.41
C ALA A 133 24.17 -15.76 6.23
N TRP A 134 23.36 -14.92 5.62
CA TRP A 134 22.50 -15.27 4.48
C TRP A 134 22.59 -14.25 3.33
N TYR A 135 23.09 -13.04 3.60
CA TYR A 135 23.46 -12.07 2.56
C TYR A 135 24.93 -12.23 2.13
N ASP A 136 25.18 -12.41 0.84
CA ASP A 136 26.54 -12.45 0.25
C ASP A 136 26.95 -11.05 -0.20
N TYR A 137 27.86 -10.44 0.59
CA TYR A 137 28.41 -9.11 0.33
C TYR A 137 29.37 -9.04 -0.86
N ASP A 138 29.84 -10.15 -1.43
CA ASP A 138 30.66 -10.12 -2.65
C ASP A 138 29.78 -10.11 -3.90
N ARG A 139 28.61 -10.76 -3.84
CA ARG A 139 27.68 -10.92 -4.97
C ARG A 139 26.48 -9.98 -4.94
N ASP A 140 26.21 -9.36 -3.79
CA ASP A 140 25.04 -8.55 -3.51
C ASP A 140 23.73 -9.32 -3.73
N ASN A 141 23.64 -10.53 -3.18
CA ASN A 141 22.45 -11.37 -3.23
C ASN A 141 22.21 -12.08 -1.89
N PHE A 142 20.98 -12.53 -1.67
CA PHE A 142 20.68 -13.45 -0.60
C PHE A 142 20.89 -14.90 -1.09
N CYS A 143 21.34 -15.77 -0.19
CA CYS A 143 21.64 -17.15 -0.53
C CYS A 143 20.39 -18.02 -0.74
N GLY A 144 19.19 -17.50 -0.44
CA GLY A 144 17.93 -18.16 -0.72
C GLY A 144 16.71 -17.47 -0.10
N TYR A 145 15.59 -18.20 -0.11
CA TYR A 145 14.27 -17.72 0.31
C TYR A 145 14.04 -17.64 1.84
N TYR A 146 14.82 -18.38 2.64
CA TYR A 146 14.58 -18.52 4.07
C TYR A 146 15.48 -17.58 4.89
N ILE A 147 14.87 -16.85 5.83
CA ILE A 147 15.46 -15.83 6.71
C ILE A 147 15.41 -16.24 8.19
N GLY A 148 15.13 -17.52 8.48
CA GLY A 148 15.05 -17.98 9.87
C GLY A 148 16.34 -17.71 10.65
N SER A 149 16.20 -17.31 11.92
CA SER A 149 17.36 -16.97 12.77
C SER A 149 18.25 -18.17 13.14
N ARG A 150 17.78 -19.41 12.90
CA ARG A 150 18.58 -20.64 13.04
C ARG A 150 18.79 -21.38 11.74
N THR A 151 17.90 -21.19 10.78
CA THR A 151 17.88 -21.96 9.54
C THR A 151 17.86 -21.05 8.32
N VAL A 152 19.00 -21.03 7.63
CA VAL A 152 19.17 -20.37 6.33
C VAL A 152 19.32 -21.47 5.27
N HIS A 153 18.23 -21.81 4.59
CA HIS A 153 18.25 -22.84 3.55
C HIS A 153 18.80 -22.31 2.22
N ASN A 154 19.86 -22.93 1.72
CA ASN A 154 20.54 -22.55 0.47
C ASN A 154 20.76 -23.74 -0.48
N ASP A 155 19.85 -24.72 -0.49
CA ASP A 155 19.92 -25.83 -1.44
C ASP A 155 19.44 -25.41 -2.84
N ALA A 156 19.61 -26.30 -3.82
CA ALA A 156 19.27 -26.04 -5.22
C ALA A 156 17.79 -25.68 -5.44
N SER A 157 16.90 -25.98 -4.50
CA SER A 157 15.47 -25.66 -4.58
C SER A 157 15.11 -24.30 -3.98
N THR A 158 16.00 -23.69 -3.19
CA THR A 158 15.74 -22.42 -2.47
C THR A 158 16.74 -21.31 -2.79
N ALA A 159 17.86 -21.61 -3.45
CA ALA A 159 18.93 -20.68 -3.81
C ALA A 159 18.56 -19.74 -4.97
N TYR A 160 17.59 -18.85 -4.71
CA TYR A 160 17.05 -17.90 -5.67
C TYR A 160 16.83 -16.54 -5.02
N GLU A 161 16.79 -15.53 -5.87
CA GLU A 161 16.46 -14.15 -5.53
C GLU A 161 15.03 -13.85 -5.96
N LEU A 162 14.18 -13.54 -4.99
CA LEU A 162 12.75 -13.33 -5.21
C LEU A 162 12.37 -11.86 -5.19
N ALA A 163 11.13 -11.55 -5.58
CA ALA A 163 10.60 -10.20 -5.45
C ALA A 163 10.46 -9.80 -3.96
N GLU A 164 10.14 -10.77 -3.11
CA GLU A 164 9.97 -10.66 -1.67
C GLU A 164 11.21 -10.07 -0.99
N HIS A 165 12.40 -10.22 -1.59
CA HIS A 165 13.61 -9.62 -1.04
C HIS A 165 13.61 -8.09 -1.08
N PHE A 166 12.70 -7.44 -1.82
CA PHE A 166 12.46 -5.99 -1.67
C PHE A 166 11.91 -5.60 -0.29
N ARG A 167 11.25 -6.52 0.43
CA ARG A 167 10.74 -6.29 1.78
C ARG A 167 11.87 -5.92 2.76
N PHE A 168 13.08 -6.42 2.51
CA PHE A 168 14.25 -6.10 3.33
C PHE A 168 14.73 -4.65 3.16
N ILE A 169 14.60 -4.09 1.96
CA ILE A 169 14.92 -2.68 1.69
C ILE A 169 13.98 -1.79 2.50
N HIS A 170 12.69 -2.12 2.55
CA HIS A 170 11.71 -1.39 3.37
C HIS A 170 12.07 -1.39 4.85
N ILE A 171 12.36 -2.56 5.42
CA ILE A 171 12.73 -2.71 6.84
C ILE A 171 14.01 -1.92 7.14
N ALA A 172 15.04 -2.05 6.31
CA ALA A 172 16.29 -1.31 6.48
C ALA A 172 16.08 0.21 6.37
N LEU A 173 15.32 0.69 5.39
CA LEU A 173 15.03 2.12 5.26
C LEU A 173 14.15 2.68 6.39
N ALA A 174 13.26 1.87 6.96
CA ALA A 174 12.51 2.23 8.15
C ALA A 174 13.45 2.33 9.38
N ALA A 175 14.38 1.41 9.55
CA ALA A 175 15.41 1.48 10.58
C ALA A 175 16.33 2.71 10.40
N TYR A 176 16.72 3.03 9.16
CA TYR A 176 17.46 4.25 8.85
C TYR A 176 16.70 5.51 9.27
N ARG A 177 15.40 5.62 8.92
CA ARG A 177 14.56 6.76 9.32
C ARG A 177 14.52 6.97 10.83
N ILE A 178 14.52 5.87 11.60
CA ILE A 178 14.38 5.89 13.06
C ILE A 178 15.71 6.20 13.76
N THR A 179 16.81 5.65 13.25
CA THR A 179 18.14 5.68 13.91
C THR A 179 19.08 6.73 13.34
N GLY A 180 18.94 7.08 12.06
CA GLY A 180 19.90 7.87 11.30
C GLY A 180 21.21 7.11 11.01
N GLU A 181 21.30 5.80 11.27
CA GLU A 181 22.53 5.05 11.07
C GLU A 181 22.74 4.70 9.60
N GLU A 182 23.83 5.22 9.02
CA GLU A 182 24.16 5.10 7.59
C GLU A 182 24.28 3.64 7.10
N ARG A 183 24.61 2.67 7.97
CA ARG A 183 24.72 1.24 7.58
C ARG A 183 23.46 0.72 6.88
N TYR A 184 22.29 1.15 7.35
CA TYR A 184 21.01 0.75 6.78
C TYR A 184 20.78 1.38 5.40
N LEU A 185 21.16 2.65 5.23
CA LEU A 185 21.06 3.35 3.96
C LEU A 185 22.04 2.79 2.93
N ASP A 186 23.30 2.63 3.31
CA ASP A 186 24.37 2.10 2.47
C ASP A 186 24.03 0.70 1.94
N TRP A 187 23.55 -0.19 2.81
CA TRP A 187 23.10 -1.52 2.43
C TRP A 187 21.91 -1.45 1.45
N SER A 188 20.92 -0.62 1.76
CA SER A 188 19.71 -0.46 0.94
C SER A 188 20.04 0.06 -0.46
N LEU A 189 20.93 1.05 -0.57
CA LEU A 189 21.40 1.60 -1.85
C LEU A 189 22.20 0.57 -2.65
N ARG A 190 23.06 -0.20 -1.97
CA ARG A 190 23.89 -1.24 -2.58
C ARG A 190 23.04 -2.37 -3.16
N TYR A 191 22.21 -3.01 -2.33
CA TYR A 191 21.36 -4.10 -2.76
C TYR A 191 20.27 -3.62 -3.74
N GLY A 192 19.65 -2.48 -3.45
CA GLY A 192 18.65 -1.87 -4.32
C GLY A 192 19.19 -1.59 -5.72
N ARG A 193 20.43 -1.08 -5.85
CA ARG A 193 21.07 -0.87 -7.16
C ARG A 193 21.20 -2.18 -7.92
N LYS A 194 21.67 -3.24 -7.28
CA LYS A 194 21.81 -4.57 -7.89
C LYS A 194 20.47 -5.09 -8.42
N ARG A 195 19.40 -4.93 -7.65
CA ARG A 195 18.04 -5.30 -8.06
C ARG A 195 17.52 -4.44 -9.22
N ALA A 196 17.76 -3.13 -9.18
CA ALA A 196 17.37 -2.21 -10.26
C ALA A 196 18.07 -2.58 -11.59
N GLU A 197 19.37 -2.88 -11.57
CA GLU A 197 20.12 -3.34 -12.74
C GLU A 197 19.50 -4.62 -13.36
N ARG A 198 19.14 -5.59 -12.51
CA ARG A 198 18.49 -6.85 -12.95
C ARG A 198 17.12 -6.60 -13.57
N ILE A 199 16.30 -5.72 -12.99
CA ILE A 199 14.98 -5.37 -13.53
C ILE A 199 15.09 -4.68 -14.89
N ILE A 200 16.07 -3.79 -15.04
CA ILE A 200 16.32 -3.08 -16.31
C ILE A 200 16.79 -4.05 -17.39
N ALA A 201 17.71 -4.96 -17.05
CA ALA A 201 18.27 -5.94 -17.98
C ALA A 201 17.31 -7.11 -18.31
N ALA A 202 16.26 -7.30 -17.52
CA ALA A 202 15.34 -8.42 -17.70
C ALA A 202 14.56 -8.36 -19.03
N GLU A 203 14.46 -9.52 -19.67
CA GLU A 203 13.59 -9.74 -20.83
C GLU A 203 12.11 -9.58 -20.45
N SER A 204 11.28 -9.33 -21.45
CA SER A 204 9.82 -9.28 -21.28
C SER A 204 9.20 -10.62 -21.70
N PRO A 205 8.19 -11.15 -20.99
CA PRO A 205 7.58 -10.61 -19.76
C PRO A 205 8.54 -10.66 -18.57
N MET A 206 8.28 -9.80 -17.56
CA MET A 206 9.12 -9.72 -16.35
C MET A 206 9.29 -11.11 -15.72
N PRO A 207 10.52 -11.53 -15.38
CA PRO A 207 10.79 -12.80 -14.71
C PRO A 207 10.01 -12.99 -13.41
N LEU A 208 9.73 -14.25 -13.07
CA LEU A 208 9.06 -14.61 -11.82
C LEU A 208 10.03 -14.58 -10.63
N LEU A 209 11.29 -14.97 -10.87
CA LEU A 209 12.39 -14.93 -9.92
C LEU A 209 13.74 -14.87 -10.66
N TRP A 210 14.84 -14.75 -9.92
CA TRP A 210 16.21 -14.71 -10.47
C TRP A 210 17.07 -15.79 -9.82
N ASP A 211 17.99 -16.40 -10.59
CA ASP A 211 19.08 -17.18 -10.00
C ASP A 211 20.12 -16.26 -9.33
N LEU A 212 21.07 -16.87 -8.60
CA LEU A 212 22.08 -16.12 -7.86
C LEU A 212 23.05 -15.36 -8.77
N GLU A 213 23.22 -15.82 -10.01
CA GLU A 213 23.98 -15.16 -11.08
C GLU A 213 23.25 -13.92 -11.64
N GLY A 214 21.94 -13.81 -11.40
CA GLY A 214 21.10 -12.70 -11.82
C GLY A 214 20.38 -12.93 -13.15
N THR A 215 20.33 -14.17 -13.64
CA THR A 215 19.49 -14.56 -14.78
C THR A 215 18.04 -14.61 -14.34
N GLY A 216 17.17 -13.86 -15.03
CA GLY A 216 15.74 -13.93 -14.81
C GLY A 216 15.14 -15.24 -15.31
N LEU A 217 14.33 -15.90 -14.49
CA LEU A 217 13.62 -17.13 -14.85
C LEU A 217 12.14 -16.83 -15.10
N GLY A 218 11.70 -17.05 -16.34
CA GLY A 218 10.29 -17.03 -16.73
C GLY A 218 9.57 -18.34 -16.42
N GLU A 219 8.29 -18.41 -16.78
CA GLU A 219 7.39 -19.54 -16.49
C GLU A 219 7.95 -20.90 -16.95
N ALA A 220 8.49 -20.99 -18.16
CA ALA A 220 9.04 -22.24 -18.69
C ALA A 220 10.20 -22.78 -17.86
N ALA A 221 11.09 -21.91 -17.40
CA ALA A 221 12.22 -22.29 -16.55
C ALA A 221 11.77 -22.66 -15.13
N VAL A 222 10.75 -21.98 -14.61
CA VAL A 222 10.12 -22.31 -13.32
C VAL A 222 9.46 -23.70 -13.37
N GLU A 223 8.75 -24.03 -14.46
CA GLU A 223 8.16 -25.35 -14.68
C GLU A 223 9.23 -26.44 -14.76
N GLU A 224 10.26 -26.25 -15.60
CA GLU A 224 11.35 -27.22 -15.80
C GLU A 224 12.05 -27.53 -14.46
N LYS A 225 12.31 -26.49 -13.66
CA LYS A 225 13.02 -26.59 -12.38
C LYS A 225 12.09 -26.89 -11.18
N LYS A 226 10.77 -26.99 -11.40
CA LYS A 226 9.74 -27.24 -10.38
C LYS A 226 9.75 -26.21 -9.23
N LEU A 227 9.92 -24.93 -9.57
CA LEU A 227 10.07 -23.84 -8.61
C LEU A 227 8.73 -23.17 -8.21
N HIS A 228 7.59 -23.78 -8.53
CA HIS A 228 6.26 -23.21 -8.26
C HIS A 228 5.98 -22.86 -6.80
N GLY A 229 6.62 -23.58 -5.86
CA GLY A 229 6.47 -23.32 -4.43
C GLY A 229 7.02 -21.96 -4.01
N ILE A 230 8.07 -21.46 -4.69
CA ILE A 230 8.74 -20.21 -4.34
C ILE A 230 8.48 -19.08 -5.35
N ALA A 231 8.30 -19.41 -6.64
CA ALA A 231 8.07 -18.40 -7.69
C ALA A 231 6.67 -17.79 -7.66
N ALA A 232 5.73 -18.54 -7.10
CA ALA A 232 4.32 -18.34 -7.36
C ALA A 232 3.38 -18.68 -6.20
N HIS A 233 3.91 -19.18 -5.07
CA HIS A 233 3.10 -19.73 -3.97
C HIS A 233 1.88 -20.51 -4.50
N GLY A 234 2.11 -21.48 -5.39
CA GLY A 234 1.20 -22.51 -5.93
C GLY A 234 -0.17 -22.10 -6.51
N THR A 235 -0.97 -21.33 -5.78
CA THR A 235 -2.37 -20.97 -6.07
C THR A 235 -2.54 -19.55 -6.61
N HIS A 236 -1.49 -18.72 -6.53
CA HIS A 236 -1.58 -17.30 -6.88
C HIS A 236 -1.26 -17.00 -8.33
N HIS A 237 -0.76 -17.94 -9.13
CA HIS A 237 -0.41 -17.68 -10.54
C HIS A 237 -1.33 -18.41 -11.50
N LEU A 238 -1.62 -17.77 -12.63
CA LEU A 238 -2.33 -18.36 -13.75
C LEU A 238 -1.35 -18.50 -14.92
N SER A 239 -1.29 -19.69 -15.52
CA SER A 239 -0.33 -19.99 -16.58
C SER A 239 -0.51 -19.06 -17.78
N GLY A 240 0.58 -18.55 -18.34
CA GLY A 240 0.58 -17.62 -19.46
C GLY A 240 0.20 -16.18 -19.13
N ASP A 241 0.11 -15.78 -17.84
CA ASP A 241 -0.11 -14.39 -17.45
C ASP A 241 1.17 -13.55 -17.63
N PRO A 242 1.21 -12.59 -18.58
CA PRO A 242 2.38 -11.77 -18.82
C PRO A 242 2.71 -10.79 -17.68
N LEU A 243 1.77 -10.56 -16.75
CA LEU A 243 1.94 -9.64 -15.62
C LEU A 243 2.35 -10.34 -14.32
N ALA A 244 2.52 -11.66 -14.33
CA ALA A 244 2.83 -12.45 -13.14
C ALA A 244 4.10 -11.99 -12.40
N GLY A 245 5.21 -11.75 -13.11
CA GLY A 245 6.44 -11.26 -12.50
C GLY A 245 6.32 -9.82 -11.98
N ILE A 246 5.51 -8.99 -12.64
CA ILE A 246 5.20 -7.63 -12.17
C ILE A 246 4.36 -7.68 -10.90
N GLU A 247 3.37 -8.58 -10.83
CA GLU A 247 2.56 -8.78 -9.64
C GLU A 247 3.42 -9.16 -8.43
N ASN A 248 4.41 -10.04 -8.60
CA ASN A 248 5.35 -10.39 -7.52
C ASN A 248 6.11 -9.16 -7.00
N LEU A 249 6.59 -8.30 -7.91
CA LEU A 249 7.26 -7.04 -7.55
C LEU A 249 6.32 -6.06 -6.85
N LEU A 250 5.08 -5.92 -7.31
CA LEU A 250 4.08 -5.06 -6.67
C LEU A 250 3.69 -5.56 -5.28
N ALA A 251 3.43 -6.87 -5.14
CA ALA A 251 3.11 -7.53 -3.87
C ALA A 251 4.27 -7.51 -2.85
N SER A 252 5.47 -7.15 -3.29
CA SER A 252 6.66 -6.99 -2.47
C SER A 252 7.08 -5.52 -2.31
N GLY A 253 6.23 -4.59 -2.76
CA GLY A 253 6.45 -3.15 -2.58
C GLY A 253 7.64 -2.60 -3.36
N ALA A 254 8.07 -3.25 -4.45
CA ALA A 254 9.29 -2.88 -5.16
C ALA A 254 9.24 -1.43 -5.68
N ILE A 255 8.07 -0.97 -6.14
CA ILE A 255 7.87 0.42 -6.60
C ILE A 255 8.15 1.45 -5.50
N TYR A 256 7.69 1.17 -4.28
CA TYR A 256 7.87 2.05 -3.13
C TYR A 256 9.33 2.06 -2.66
N ALA A 257 9.97 0.89 -2.58
CA ALA A 257 11.39 0.80 -2.27
C ALA A 257 12.26 1.55 -3.29
N LEU A 258 11.99 1.39 -4.59
CA LEU A 258 12.70 2.13 -5.65
C LEU A 258 12.46 3.64 -5.54
N GLY A 259 11.25 4.06 -5.15
CA GLY A 259 10.94 5.46 -4.89
C GLY A 259 11.75 6.03 -3.73
N ASP A 260 11.79 5.36 -2.59
CA ASP A 260 12.57 5.79 -1.42
C ASP A 260 14.07 5.87 -1.75
N LEU A 261 14.62 4.85 -2.41
CA LEU A 261 16.01 4.82 -2.86
C LEU A 261 16.32 5.97 -3.83
N TYR A 262 15.39 6.32 -4.70
CA TYR A 262 15.52 7.49 -5.57
C TYR A 262 15.46 8.78 -4.77
N HIS A 263 14.55 8.94 -3.83
CA HIS A 263 14.47 10.17 -3.02
C HIS A 263 15.77 10.42 -2.25
N LEU A 264 16.36 9.35 -1.68
CA LEU A 264 17.56 9.40 -0.87
C LEU A 264 18.86 9.59 -1.68
N SER A 265 18.93 9.06 -2.90
CA SER A 265 20.17 9.11 -3.72
C SER A 265 20.11 9.99 -4.97
N LYS A 266 18.91 10.34 -5.40
CA LYS A 266 18.60 10.95 -6.71
C LYS A 266 19.13 10.18 -7.92
N ASN A 267 19.48 8.90 -7.75
CA ASN A 267 20.03 8.08 -8.83
C ASN A 267 18.92 7.58 -9.76
N THR A 268 18.99 7.95 -11.04
CA THR A 268 17.93 7.65 -12.02
C THR A 268 17.77 6.16 -12.32
N ILE A 269 18.72 5.29 -11.94
CA ILE A 269 18.56 3.85 -12.14
C ILE A 269 17.30 3.31 -11.45
N PHE A 270 16.94 3.87 -10.30
CA PHE A 270 15.76 3.47 -9.55
C PHE A 270 14.47 3.88 -10.27
N ARG A 271 14.45 5.08 -10.86
CA ARG A 271 13.37 5.50 -11.77
C ARG A 271 13.25 4.57 -12.96
N ASP A 272 14.36 4.26 -13.61
CA ASP A 272 14.36 3.47 -14.85
C ASP A 272 13.89 2.02 -14.58
N ALA A 273 14.26 1.45 -13.43
CA ALA A 273 13.73 0.17 -12.96
C ALA A 273 12.22 0.25 -12.63
N ALA A 274 11.78 1.30 -11.91
CA ALA A 274 10.37 1.48 -11.60
C ALA A 274 9.52 1.65 -12.88
N LYS A 275 10.07 2.34 -13.90
CA LYS A 275 9.45 2.49 -15.22
C LYS A 275 9.17 1.16 -15.88
N ARG A 276 10.13 0.21 -15.84
CA ARG A 276 9.96 -1.15 -16.38
C ARG A 276 8.83 -1.93 -15.72
N ILE A 277 8.53 -1.64 -14.45
CA ILE A 277 7.44 -2.28 -13.70
C ILE A 277 6.09 -1.64 -14.05
N VAL A 278 6.00 -0.31 -14.14
CA VAL A 278 4.71 0.37 -14.34
C VAL A 278 4.24 0.45 -15.80
N GLU A 279 5.17 0.44 -16.77
CA GLU A 279 4.83 0.60 -18.19
C GLU A 279 3.79 -0.44 -18.69
N PRO A 280 3.94 -1.75 -18.40
CA PRO A 280 2.95 -2.75 -18.83
C PRO A 280 1.58 -2.62 -18.14
N LEU A 281 1.50 -1.87 -17.03
CA LEU A 281 0.27 -1.72 -16.25
C LEU A 281 -0.69 -0.69 -16.87
N VAL A 282 -0.18 0.23 -17.69
CA VAL A 282 -0.94 1.35 -18.28
C VAL A 282 -2.18 0.88 -19.05
N GLU A 283 -2.06 -0.21 -19.80
CA GLU A 283 -3.16 -0.77 -20.62
C GLU A 283 -4.26 -1.43 -19.77
N SER A 284 -3.99 -1.69 -18.49
CA SER A 284 -4.87 -2.42 -17.59
C SER A 284 -5.48 -1.55 -16.49
N VAL A 285 -5.30 -0.24 -16.56
CA VAL A 285 -5.73 0.70 -15.50
C VAL A 285 -7.24 0.71 -15.25
N LEU A 286 -8.05 0.31 -16.23
CA LEU A 286 -9.51 0.23 -16.09
C LEU A 286 -10.01 -1.09 -15.49
N ASP A 287 -9.13 -2.04 -15.21
CA ASP A 287 -9.52 -3.32 -14.64
C ASP A 287 -10.07 -3.12 -13.21
N PRO A 288 -11.26 -3.69 -12.87
CA PRO A 288 -11.91 -3.51 -11.58
C PRO A 288 -11.10 -3.94 -10.35
N TYR A 289 -10.14 -4.86 -10.53
CA TYR A 289 -9.35 -5.44 -9.44
C TYR A 289 -7.90 -4.95 -9.42
N HIS A 290 -7.52 -4.11 -10.38
CA HIS A 290 -6.18 -3.54 -10.52
C HIS A 290 -5.96 -2.30 -9.64
N ASP A 291 -6.42 -2.31 -8.38
CA ASP A 291 -6.03 -1.29 -7.40
C ASP A 291 -4.49 -1.13 -7.31
N PRO A 292 -3.66 -2.21 -7.20
CA PRO A 292 -2.21 -2.05 -7.08
C PRO A 292 -1.56 -1.48 -8.34
N ALA A 293 -2.13 -1.73 -9.53
CA ALA A 293 -1.59 -1.17 -10.77
C ALA A 293 -1.78 0.35 -10.83
N ALA A 294 -3.01 0.83 -10.62
CA ALA A 294 -3.30 2.26 -10.68
C ALA A 294 -2.62 3.03 -9.53
N ALA A 295 -2.52 2.43 -8.34
CA ALA A 295 -1.76 3.00 -7.23
C ALA A 295 -0.26 3.12 -7.56
N ALA A 296 0.36 2.06 -8.09
CA ALA A 296 1.77 2.06 -8.48
C ALA A 296 2.08 3.09 -9.58
N ILE A 297 1.19 3.23 -10.57
CA ILE A 297 1.34 4.27 -11.61
C ILE A 297 1.21 5.67 -10.99
N GLY A 298 0.21 5.89 -10.13
CA GLY A 298 0.04 7.16 -9.43
C GLY A 298 1.26 7.54 -8.59
N TYR A 299 1.82 6.59 -7.84
CA TYR A 299 3.04 6.77 -7.08
C TYR A 299 4.24 7.06 -7.99
N TYR A 300 4.47 6.25 -9.02
CA TYR A 300 5.57 6.46 -9.98
C TYR A 300 5.56 7.89 -10.55
N ARG A 301 4.40 8.35 -11.03
CA ARG A 301 4.26 9.70 -11.59
C ARG A 301 4.73 10.75 -10.58
N ARG A 302 4.20 10.68 -9.36
CA ARG A 302 4.49 11.65 -8.29
C ARG A 302 5.95 11.62 -7.86
N THR A 303 6.47 10.43 -7.55
CA THR A 303 7.82 10.23 -6.98
C THR A 303 8.91 10.61 -7.96
N PHE A 304 8.75 10.25 -9.23
CA PHE A 304 9.78 10.47 -10.25
C PHE A 304 9.54 11.70 -11.12
N GLN A 305 8.44 12.42 -10.89
CA GLN A 305 8.02 13.57 -11.72
C GLN A 305 8.02 13.22 -13.22
N ASP A 306 7.54 12.01 -13.56
CA ASP A 306 7.52 11.50 -14.93
C ASP A 306 6.06 11.38 -15.43
N THR A 307 5.73 12.23 -16.40
CA THR A 307 4.42 12.32 -17.06
C THR A 307 4.33 11.52 -18.36
N THR A 308 5.35 10.69 -18.69
CA THR A 308 5.42 9.92 -19.95
C THR A 308 4.13 9.14 -20.24
N PHE A 309 3.47 8.63 -19.20
CA PHE A 309 2.27 7.81 -19.34
C PHE A 309 0.95 8.58 -19.27
N ASP A 310 0.96 9.89 -19.03
CA ASP A 310 -0.24 10.72 -18.85
C ASP A 310 -1.22 10.64 -20.02
N GLN A 311 -0.72 10.80 -21.25
CA GLN A 311 -1.57 10.76 -22.44
C GLN A 311 -2.15 9.36 -22.70
N PRO A 312 -1.35 8.27 -22.68
CA PRO A 312 -1.89 6.91 -22.73
C PRO A 312 -2.97 6.64 -21.67
N MET A 313 -2.73 7.03 -20.41
CA MET A 313 -3.70 6.83 -19.33
C MET A 313 -4.98 7.64 -19.56
N ARG A 314 -4.87 8.92 -19.92
CA ARG A 314 -6.06 9.74 -20.27
C ARG A 314 -6.86 9.07 -21.38
N GLY A 315 -6.19 8.51 -22.39
CA GLY A 315 -6.82 7.75 -23.45
C GLY A 315 -7.63 6.55 -22.94
N GLN A 316 -7.07 5.77 -22.02
CA GLN A 316 -7.79 4.68 -21.36
C GLN A 316 -8.98 5.18 -20.54
N LEU A 317 -8.78 6.21 -19.72
CA LEU A 317 -9.78 6.74 -18.79
C LEU A 317 -11.02 7.34 -19.46
N VAL A 318 -10.94 7.74 -20.74
CA VAL A 318 -12.11 8.16 -21.53
C VAL A 318 -13.12 7.02 -21.69
N GLY A 319 -12.67 5.76 -21.74
CA GLY A 319 -13.51 4.58 -21.87
C GLY A 319 -14.10 4.06 -20.55
N MET A 320 -13.94 4.80 -19.44
CA MET A 320 -14.35 4.36 -18.11
C MET A 320 -15.86 4.03 -18.04
N PRO A 321 -16.25 2.79 -17.72
CA PRO A 321 -17.64 2.42 -17.52
C PRO A 321 -18.33 3.26 -16.43
N PRO A 322 -19.66 3.41 -16.47
CA PRO A 322 -20.39 4.16 -15.44
C PRO A 322 -20.35 3.46 -14.07
N THR A 323 -20.67 4.21 -13.01
CA THR A 323 -20.86 3.62 -11.68
C THR A 323 -22.11 2.74 -11.65
N PRO A 324 -22.03 1.53 -11.08
CA PRO A 324 -23.15 0.61 -11.00
C PRO A 324 -24.23 1.14 -10.05
N SER A 325 -25.48 0.81 -10.35
CA SER A 325 -26.59 1.21 -9.48
C SER A 325 -26.56 0.45 -8.13
N HIS A 326 -26.35 -0.87 -8.19
CA HIS A 326 -26.36 -1.78 -7.05
C HIS A 326 -25.22 -2.80 -7.18
N LEU A 327 -24.45 -2.95 -6.10
CA LEU A 327 -23.34 -3.90 -6.03
C LEU A 327 -23.78 -5.25 -5.44
N ALA A 328 -23.20 -6.31 -5.95
CA ALA A 328 -23.24 -7.66 -5.40
C ALA A 328 -21.83 -8.06 -4.95
N LEU A 329 -21.71 -8.62 -3.75
CA LEU A 329 -20.51 -9.30 -3.29
C LEU A 329 -20.64 -10.79 -3.67
N ILE A 330 -19.65 -11.33 -4.38
CA ILE A 330 -19.69 -12.65 -4.98
C ILE A 330 -18.54 -13.50 -4.44
N PHE A 331 -18.87 -14.69 -3.94
CA PHE A 331 -17.91 -15.73 -3.59
C PHE A 331 -18.02 -16.88 -4.59
N PRO A 332 -16.98 -17.14 -5.40
CA PRO A 332 -16.97 -18.30 -6.25
C PRO A 332 -17.01 -19.59 -5.40
N GLN A 333 -17.70 -20.61 -5.90
CA GLN A 333 -17.78 -21.90 -5.22
C GLN A 333 -16.42 -22.59 -5.07
N GLU A 334 -15.53 -22.43 -6.06
CA GLU A 334 -14.19 -23.03 -6.06
C GLU A 334 -13.14 -21.97 -5.69
N VAL A 335 -12.23 -22.31 -4.79
CA VAL A 335 -11.06 -21.46 -4.48
C VAL A 335 -9.99 -21.69 -5.54
N ARG A 336 -9.87 -20.76 -6.50
CA ARG A 336 -8.84 -20.78 -7.57
C ARG A 336 -8.71 -19.42 -8.24
N ARG A 337 -7.53 -19.10 -8.75
CA ARG A 337 -7.35 -17.93 -9.62
C ARG A 337 -8.07 -18.18 -10.96
N ARG A 338 -8.74 -17.16 -11.49
CA ARG A 338 -9.62 -17.26 -12.67
C ARG A 338 -9.23 -16.37 -13.84
N GLU A 339 -8.49 -15.30 -13.56
CA GLU A 339 -8.22 -14.23 -14.51
C GLU A 339 -6.74 -13.82 -14.42
N HIS A 340 -6.18 -13.39 -15.56
CA HIS A 340 -4.86 -12.78 -15.66
C HIS A 340 -4.87 -11.37 -15.05
N GLY A 341 -3.68 -10.83 -14.80
CA GLY A 341 -3.52 -9.46 -14.33
C GLY A 341 -3.36 -9.37 -12.81
N VAL A 342 -2.85 -8.22 -12.36
CA VAL A 342 -2.36 -8.02 -10.99
C VAL A 342 -3.49 -7.86 -9.98
N GLY A 343 -3.17 -8.06 -8.70
CA GLY A 343 -4.11 -7.84 -7.60
C GLY A 343 -5.18 -8.93 -7.50
N ARG A 344 -4.87 -10.15 -7.98
CA ARG A 344 -5.81 -11.28 -7.95
C ARG A 344 -5.26 -12.42 -7.13
N ARG A 345 -6.16 -13.09 -6.39
CA ARG A 345 -5.85 -14.30 -5.62
C ARG A 345 -6.94 -15.36 -5.81
N ALA A 346 -6.63 -16.58 -5.38
CA ALA A 346 -7.56 -17.70 -5.47
C ALA A 346 -8.79 -17.57 -4.54
N ASP A 347 -8.62 -16.86 -3.43
CA ASP A 347 -9.58 -16.71 -2.32
C ASP A 347 -10.22 -15.32 -2.24
N MET A 348 -9.99 -14.46 -3.24
CA MET A 348 -10.52 -13.10 -3.25
C MET A 348 -12.05 -13.07 -3.42
N ALA A 349 -12.69 -12.09 -2.78
CA ALA A 349 -14.06 -11.75 -3.09
C ALA A 349 -14.16 -11.04 -4.45
N TYR A 350 -15.20 -11.36 -5.21
CA TYR A 350 -15.52 -10.72 -6.48
C TYR A 350 -16.68 -9.74 -6.30
N TRP A 351 -16.79 -8.79 -7.23
CA TRP A 351 -17.89 -7.83 -7.30
C TRP A 351 -18.70 -8.02 -8.58
N GLY A 352 -20.00 -7.77 -8.46
CA GLY A 352 -20.90 -7.71 -9.60
C GLY A 352 -21.89 -6.56 -9.50
N GLU A 353 -22.60 -6.34 -10.60
CA GLU A 353 -23.71 -5.41 -10.70
C GLU A 353 -25.03 -6.19 -10.84
N TRP A 354 -26.02 -5.83 -10.01
CA TRP A 354 -27.37 -6.37 -10.15
C TRP A 354 -28.05 -5.75 -11.37
N SER A 355 -28.63 -6.62 -12.20
CA SER A 355 -29.52 -6.25 -13.29
C SER A 355 -30.98 -6.22 -12.81
N ASP A 356 -31.84 -5.49 -13.53
CA ASP A 356 -33.27 -5.35 -13.21
C ASP A 356 -34.03 -6.69 -13.22
N ASP A 357 -33.50 -7.71 -13.91
CA ASP A 357 -34.05 -9.07 -13.95
C ASP A 357 -33.64 -9.95 -12.76
N GLY A 358 -32.86 -9.39 -11.82
CA GLY A 358 -32.33 -10.12 -10.66
C GLY A 358 -31.12 -10.99 -10.97
N SER A 359 -30.50 -10.87 -12.15
CA SER A 359 -29.19 -11.49 -12.43
C SER A 359 -28.05 -10.59 -11.92
N VAL A 360 -26.87 -11.20 -11.72
CA VAL A 360 -25.64 -10.49 -11.36
C VAL A 360 -24.63 -10.63 -12.48
N GLN A 361 -24.15 -9.51 -13.00
CA GLN A 361 -23.09 -9.47 -14.01
C GLN A 361 -21.76 -9.10 -13.37
N PRO A 362 -20.60 -9.57 -13.88
CA PRO A 362 -19.30 -9.15 -13.39
C PRO A 362 -19.16 -7.63 -13.40
N ILE A 363 -18.53 -7.08 -12.36
CA ILE A 363 -18.30 -5.64 -12.27
C ILE A 363 -17.48 -5.15 -13.46
N ARG A 364 -17.83 -3.97 -13.97
CA ARG A 364 -17.06 -3.26 -15.00
C ARG A 364 -16.52 -1.92 -14.53
N GLU A 365 -17.00 -1.44 -13.39
CA GLU A 365 -16.46 -0.23 -12.77
C GLU A 365 -14.98 -0.46 -12.42
N PRO A 366 -14.07 0.44 -12.83
CA PRO A 366 -12.67 0.32 -12.48
C PRO A 366 -12.42 0.34 -10.96
N SER A 367 -11.18 0.06 -10.60
CA SER A 367 -10.73 0.15 -9.22
C SER A 367 -10.82 1.58 -8.66
N THR A 368 -10.86 1.70 -7.33
CA THR A 368 -10.92 3.02 -6.67
C THR A 368 -9.60 3.79 -6.84
N ALA A 369 -8.49 3.06 -6.97
CA ALA A 369 -7.20 3.62 -7.36
C ALA A 369 -7.26 4.26 -8.76
N ALA A 370 -7.90 3.60 -9.73
CA ALA A 370 -8.03 4.14 -11.09
C ALA A 370 -8.88 5.43 -11.12
N MET A 371 -9.96 5.49 -10.35
CA MET A 371 -10.75 6.71 -10.19
C MET A 371 -9.98 7.83 -9.48
N THR A 372 -9.17 7.48 -8.47
CA THR A 372 -8.29 8.45 -7.79
C THR A 372 -7.25 9.02 -8.76
N LEU A 373 -6.60 8.17 -9.55
CA LEU A 373 -5.66 8.58 -10.61
C LEU A 373 -6.35 9.44 -11.67
N ALA A 374 -7.59 9.11 -12.05
CA ALA A 374 -8.37 9.92 -12.99
C ALA A 374 -8.67 11.32 -12.45
N TYR A 375 -9.00 11.46 -11.17
CA TYR A 375 -9.12 12.76 -10.52
C TYR A 375 -7.78 13.51 -10.54
N GLN A 376 -6.68 12.85 -10.16
CA GLN A 376 -5.36 13.49 -10.13
C GLN A 376 -4.85 13.90 -11.52
N LEU A 377 -5.24 13.20 -12.59
CA LEU A 377 -4.91 13.61 -13.95
C LEU A 377 -5.80 14.78 -14.42
N SER A 378 -7.10 14.74 -14.14
CA SER A 378 -8.07 15.65 -14.79
C SER A 378 -8.47 16.86 -13.94
N GLY A 379 -8.36 16.77 -12.61
CA GLY A 379 -9.00 17.68 -11.67
C GLY A 379 -10.53 17.61 -11.67
N ASN A 380 -11.16 16.62 -12.31
CA ASN A 380 -12.62 16.47 -12.35
C ASN A 380 -13.12 15.80 -11.06
N PRO A 381 -13.83 16.51 -10.16
CA PRO A 381 -14.30 15.96 -8.89
C PRO A 381 -15.31 14.81 -9.03
N GLU A 382 -15.87 14.58 -10.22
CA GLU A 382 -16.73 13.42 -10.48
C GLU A 382 -15.98 12.09 -10.24
N PHE A 383 -14.70 12.00 -10.60
CA PHE A 383 -13.92 10.79 -10.35
C PHE A 383 -13.67 10.55 -8.86
N ALA A 384 -13.39 11.61 -8.09
CA ALA A 384 -13.28 11.51 -6.63
C ALA A 384 -14.62 11.10 -5.99
N THR A 385 -15.73 11.65 -6.48
CA THR A 385 -17.09 11.29 -6.04
C THR A 385 -17.35 9.80 -6.23
N ARG A 386 -17.04 9.28 -7.43
CA ARG A 386 -17.21 7.86 -7.74
C ARG A 386 -16.29 6.96 -6.92
N ALA A 387 -15.05 7.38 -6.67
CA ALA A 387 -14.12 6.65 -5.82
C ALA A 387 -14.67 6.49 -4.39
N PHE A 388 -15.09 7.60 -3.74
CA PHE A 388 -15.68 7.55 -2.40
C PHE A 388 -16.99 6.75 -2.36
N GLN A 389 -17.84 6.92 -3.38
CA GLN A 389 -19.09 6.17 -3.47
C GLN A 389 -18.83 4.65 -3.55
N SER A 390 -17.90 4.23 -4.39
CA SER A 390 -17.55 2.81 -4.56
C SER A 390 -16.90 2.26 -3.30
N ALA A 391 -15.93 2.97 -2.72
CA ALA A 391 -15.26 2.61 -1.48
C ALA A 391 -16.26 2.45 -0.30
N SER A 392 -17.13 3.46 -0.11
CA SER A 392 -18.17 3.43 0.92
C SER A 392 -19.07 2.21 0.75
N ARG A 393 -19.62 1.98 -0.45
CA ARG A 393 -20.52 0.84 -0.73
C ARG A 393 -19.84 -0.51 -0.52
N ARG A 394 -18.58 -0.66 -0.96
CA ARG A 394 -17.81 -1.91 -0.82
C ARG A 394 -17.51 -2.20 0.64
N LEU A 395 -16.97 -1.24 1.39
CA LEU A 395 -16.70 -1.39 2.83
C LEU A 395 -17.99 -1.69 3.60
N LYS A 396 -19.03 -0.91 3.33
CA LYS A 396 -20.36 -1.07 3.93
C LYS A 396 -20.94 -2.46 3.70
N THR A 397 -20.75 -3.03 2.51
CA THR A 397 -21.20 -4.39 2.17
C THR A 397 -20.34 -5.44 2.87
N ALA A 398 -19.02 -5.32 2.76
CA ALA A 398 -18.06 -6.22 3.38
C ALA A 398 -18.26 -6.34 4.90
N ARG A 399 -18.35 -5.21 5.61
CA ARG A 399 -18.52 -5.16 7.06
C ARG A 399 -19.76 -5.92 7.57
N ARG A 400 -20.83 -5.99 6.77
CA ARG A 400 -22.07 -6.69 7.13
C ARG A 400 -22.05 -8.19 6.87
N VAL A 401 -21.11 -8.68 6.06
CA VAL A 401 -21.13 -10.06 5.56
C VAL A 401 -19.85 -10.83 5.92
N LEU A 402 -18.73 -10.14 6.07
CA LEU A 402 -17.40 -10.72 6.27
C LEU A 402 -16.89 -10.52 7.70
N ARG A 403 -15.89 -11.32 8.06
CA ARG A 403 -15.11 -11.15 9.29
C ARG A 403 -14.10 -10.01 9.12
N GLY A 404 -13.62 -9.44 10.23
CA GLY A 404 -12.70 -8.31 10.21
C GLY A 404 -11.37 -8.58 9.50
N GLY A 405 -10.85 -9.81 9.63
CA GLY A 405 -9.61 -10.26 8.98
C GLY A 405 -8.38 -10.23 9.88
N ARG A 406 -8.55 -10.00 11.18
CA ARG A 406 -7.46 -10.06 12.17
C ARG A 406 -6.79 -11.43 12.24
N GLU A 407 -7.52 -12.50 11.92
CA GLU A 407 -6.99 -13.87 12.00
C GLU A 407 -5.94 -14.22 10.95
N HIS A 408 -5.93 -13.50 9.82
CA HIS A 408 -4.99 -13.63 8.70
C HIS A 408 -5.25 -12.47 7.74
N ALA A 409 -4.44 -11.41 7.83
CA ALA A 409 -4.68 -10.15 7.13
C ALA A 409 -4.50 -10.23 5.62
N ASP A 410 -3.70 -11.19 5.15
CA ASP A 410 -3.36 -11.38 3.74
C ASP A 410 -4.42 -12.15 2.94
N MET A 411 -5.46 -12.66 3.60
CA MET A 411 -6.56 -13.37 2.93
C MET A 411 -7.34 -12.47 1.97
N GLY A 412 -8.03 -13.06 0.99
CA GLY A 412 -8.82 -12.33 0.00
C GLY A 412 -10.28 -12.03 0.39
N GLY A 413 -10.77 -12.59 1.50
CA GLY A 413 -12.19 -12.67 1.83
C GLY A 413 -12.63 -11.95 3.11
N ALA A 414 -11.88 -10.94 3.58
CA ALA A 414 -12.19 -10.21 4.82
C ALA A 414 -12.49 -8.72 4.58
N VAL A 415 -12.98 -8.04 5.64
CA VAL A 415 -13.19 -6.59 5.60
C VAL A 415 -11.87 -5.85 5.33
N CYS A 416 -10.77 -6.25 5.98
CA CYS A 416 -9.45 -5.67 5.74
C CYS A 416 -9.00 -5.83 4.28
N SER A 417 -9.26 -6.99 3.66
CA SER A 417 -8.92 -7.28 2.25
C SER A 417 -9.66 -6.34 1.30
N VAL A 418 -10.90 -5.97 1.61
CA VAL A 418 -11.67 -4.99 0.83
C VAL A 418 -11.13 -3.58 1.07
N ALA A 419 -10.80 -3.22 2.31
CA ALA A 419 -10.39 -1.88 2.68
C ALA A 419 -8.95 -1.54 2.22
N ALA A 420 -7.99 -2.40 2.56
CA ALA A 420 -6.56 -2.23 2.31
C ALA A 420 -6.01 -3.20 1.25
N GLY A 421 -6.81 -4.11 0.69
CA GLY A 421 -6.30 -5.11 -0.24
C GLY A 421 -5.75 -6.33 0.50
N HIS A 422 -5.60 -7.44 -0.22
CA HIS A 422 -5.00 -8.68 0.29
C HIS A 422 -3.49 -8.73 0.00
N GLY A 423 -2.79 -9.84 0.33
CA GLY A 423 -1.32 -9.95 0.21
C GLY A 423 -0.71 -9.73 -1.18
N ARG A 424 -1.52 -9.56 -2.24
CA ARG A 424 -1.09 -9.18 -3.60
C ARG A 424 -1.24 -7.69 -3.93
N ASN A 425 -1.69 -6.87 -2.98
CA ASN A 425 -2.07 -5.48 -3.21
C ASN A 425 -1.18 -4.47 -2.52
N TRP A 426 -0.28 -4.88 -1.63
CA TRP A 426 0.59 -3.97 -0.88
C TRP A 426 -0.17 -2.85 -0.17
N GLY A 427 -1.26 -3.17 0.53
CA GLY A 427 -2.04 -2.14 1.22
C GLY A 427 -2.91 -1.26 0.31
N HIS A 428 -3.10 -1.59 -0.97
CA HIS A 428 -4.03 -0.92 -1.89
C HIS A 428 -5.35 -1.67 -2.08
N GLY A 429 -6.36 -1.29 -1.31
CA GLY A 429 -7.74 -1.76 -1.43
C GLY A 429 -8.70 -0.64 -1.84
N ALA A 430 -10.00 -0.92 -1.77
CA ALA A 430 -11.03 0.03 -2.16
C ALA A 430 -11.02 1.32 -1.32
N VAL A 431 -10.57 1.25 -0.07
CA VAL A 431 -10.53 2.41 0.83
C VAL A 431 -9.19 3.10 0.77
N THR A 432 -8.10 2.38 1.02
CA THR A 432 -6.75 2.98 1.10
C THR A 432 -6.31 3.62 -0.21
N SER A 433 -6.81 3.15 -1.35
CA SER A 433 -6.46 3.71 -2.65
C SER A 433 -7.09 5.06 -2.95
N CYS A 434 -8.13 5.48 -2.21
CA CYS A 434 -8.79 6.76 -2.42
C CYS A 434 -8.86 7.64 -1.17
N TYR A 435 -9.07 7.08 0.02
CA TYR A 435 -9.43 7.84 1.21
C TYR A 435 -8.33 8.82 1.65
N GLY A 436 -7.18 8.33 2.11
CA GLY A 436 -6.06 9.19 2.48
C GLY A 436 -5.46 9.93 1.27
N THR A 437 -5.40 9.25 0.12
CA THR A 437 -4.79 9.79 -1.11
C THR A 437 -5.53 11.01 -1.65
N LEU A 438 -6.86 11.01 -1.63
CA LEU A 438 -7.66 12.17 -2.07
C LEU A 438 -7.70 13.26 -0.99
N LEU A 439 -7.88 12.89 0.27
CA LEU A 439 -8.12 13.84 1.37
C LEU A 439 -6.83 14.57 1.79
N LEU A 440 -5.74 13.83 1.95
CA LEU A 440 -4.48 14.34 2.52
C LEU A 440 -3.27 14.11 1.60
N GLY A 441 -3.46 13.48 0.44
CA GLY A 441 -2.36 13.19 -0.48
C GLY A 441 -1.42 12.13 0.09
N THR A 442 -1.92 11.24 0.95
CA THR A 442 -1.07 10.27 1.65
C THR A 442 -0.29 9.39 0.67
N CYS A 443 0.97 9.13 0.98
CA CYS A 443 1.80 8.15 0.30
C CYS A 443 2.66 7.37 1.30
N GLU A 444 3.14 6.20 0.88
CA GLU A 444 4.16 5.49 1.62
C GLU A 444 5.54 6.08 1.34
N ILE A 445 6.26 6.48 2.39
CA ILE A 445 7.65 6.94 2.34
C ILE A 445 8.41 6.25 3.47
N GLN A 446 9.42 5.45 3.12
CA GLN A 446 10.24 4.66 4.05
C GLN A 446 9.38 3.87 5.06
N SER A 447 8.27 3.29 4.59
CA SER A 447 7.27 2.57 5.39
C SER A 447 6.48 3.39 6.42
N ALA A 448 6.42 4.72 6.30
CA ALA A 448 5.43 5.58 6.98
C ALA A 448 4.31 5.97 6.02
N VAL A 449 3.13 6.30 6.56
CA VAL A 449 2.03 6.91 5.79
C VAL A 449 2.12 8.42 5.95
N VAL A 450 2.70 9.10 4.96
CA VAL A 450 3.01 10.52 5.04
C VAL A 450 1.96 11.34 4.26
N PRO A 451 1.24 12.28 4.91
CA PRO A 451 0.35 13.20 4.20
C PRO A 451 1.13 14.29 3.48
N MET A 452 0.61 14.76 2.34
CA MET A 452 1.08 15.99 1.67
C MET A 452 0.52 17.26 2.28
N LEU A 453 -0.64 17.14 2.92
CA LEU A 453 -1.39 18.25 3.49
C LEU A 453 -1.60 17.99 4.96
N GLU A 454 -1.22 18.94 5.79
CA GLU A 454 -1.59 18.94 7.20
C GLU A 454 -2.71 19.96 7.43
N VAL A 455 -3.67 19.57 8.26
CA VAL A 455 -4.81 20.40 8.64
C VAL A 455 -4.94 20.37 10.15
N GLN A 456 -5.19 21.55 10.72
CA GLN A 456 -5.39 21.77 12.13
C GLN A 456 -6.75 22.43 12.36
N THR A 457 -7.53 21.87 13.29
CA THR A 457 -8.78 22.47 13.73
C THR A 457 -8.54 23.75 14.54
N GLU A 458 -9.56 24.58 14.77
CA GLU A 458 -9.44 25.77 15.64
C GLU A 458 -8.91 25.44 17.05
N ASP A 459 -9.19 24.23 17.56
CA ASP A 459 -8.75 23.76 18.88
C ASP A 459 -7.30 23.24 18.88
N GLY A 460 -6.62 23.28 17.73
CA GLY A 460 -5.23 22.84 17.60
C GLY A 460 -5.04 21.34 17.33
N GLU A 461 -6.12 20.56 17.19
CA GLU A 461 -6.02 19.12 16.87
C GLU A 461 -5.67 18.93 15.38
N HIS A 462 -4.67 18.07 15.11
CA HIS A 462 -4.18 17.76 13.75
C HIS A 462 -5.09 16.72 13.08
N CYS A 463 -6.19 17.19 12.48
CA CYS A 463 -7.12 16.35 11.73
C CYS A 463 -7.96 17.18 10.76
N LEU A 464 -8.67 16.51 9.85
CA LEU A 464 -9.66 17.16 8.99
C LEU A 464 -10.96 17.39 9.78
N PRO A 465 -11.44 18.65 9.87
CA PRO A 465 -12.75 18.94 10.42
C PRO A 465 -13.83 18.08 9.76
N GLN A 466 -14.81 17.62 10.52
CA GLN A 466 -15.84 16.69 10.03
C GLN A 466 -16.60 17.24 8.81
N ASN A 467 -16.80 18.56 8.76
CA ASN A 467 -17.51 19.25 7.69
C ASN A 467 -16.64 19.65 6.49
N LEU A 468 -15.34 19.34 6.52
CA LEU A 468 -14.40 19.66 5.45
C LEU A 468 -14.22 18.47 4.52
N LEU A 469 -14.45 18.68 3.22
CA LEU A 469 -13.90 17.86 2.16
C LEU A 469 -12.65 18.56 1.61
N SER A 470 -11.53 17.86 1.61
CA SER A 470 -10.34 18.22 0.84
C SER A 470 -10.16 17.24 -0.32
N LEU A 471 -9.76 17.74 -1.50
CA LEU A 471 -9.38 16.90 -2.64
C LEU A 471 -8.04 17.39 -3.18
N ILE A 472 -7.05 16.50 -3.19
CA ILE A 472 -5.67 16.84 -3.57
C ILE A 472 -5.33 16.30 -4.95
N ARG A 473 -4.88 17.22 -5.81
CA ARG A 473 -4.11 16.90 -7.00
C ARG A 473 -2.63 17.20 -6.71
N PRO A 474 -1.78 16.17 -6.57
CA PRO A 474 -0.36 16.36 -6.35
C PRO A 474 0.28 17.24 -7.45
N PRO A 475 1.28 18.06 -7.10
CA PRO A 475 1.98 18.90 -8.06
C PRO A 475 2.74 18.02 -9.05
N MET A 476 2.47 18.25 -10.33
CA MET A 476 3.13 17.62 -11.47
C MET A 476 3.53 18.72 -12.45
N GLU A 477 4.80 18.80 -12.83
CA GLU A 477 5.31 19.83 -13.77
C GLU A 477 4.87 21.27 -13.38
N GLY A 478 4.93 21.60 -12.08
CA GLY A 478 4.56 22.92 -11.56
C GLY A 478 3.06 23.18 -11.40
N TYR A 479 2.20 22.17 -11.59
CA TYR A 479 0.76 22.30 -11.42
C TYR A 479 0.19 21.27 -10.44
N GLY A 480 -0.19 21.74 -9.25
CA GLY A 480 -0.91 20.99 -8.22
C GLY A 480 -1.95 21.89 -7.56
N ASP A 481 -3.03 21.30 -7.05
CA ASP A 481 -3.99 22.06 -6.25
C ASP A 481 -4.65 21.22 -5.16
N VAL A 482 -5.13 21.91 -4.14
CA VAL A 482 -6.09 21.38 -3.17
C VAL A 482 -7.40 22.12 -3.33
N VAL A 483 -8.50 21.35 -3.34
CA VAL A 483 -9.86 21.87 -3.28
C VAL A 483 -10.41 21.63 -1.90
N PHE A 484 -10.78 22.71 -1.20
CA PHE A 484 -11.52 22.67 0.05
C PHE A 484 -13.00 22.99 -0.19
N TYR A 485 -13.88 22.18 0.37
CA TYR A 485 -15.32 22.38 0.33
C TYR A 485 -15.91 22.20 1.74
N ASN A 486 -16.68 23.18 2.19
CA ASN A 486 -17.41 23.10 3.45
C ASN A 486 -18.80 22.52 3.21
N GLY A 487 -19.01 21.29 3.65
CA GLY A 487 -20.27 20.57 3.56
C GLY A 487 -21.21 20.75 4.76
N GLY A 488 -20.84 21.58 5.74
CA GLY A 488 -21.66 21.90 6.92
C GLY A 488 -22.56 23.13 6.71
N ASP A 489 -23.35 23.47 7.74
CA ASP A 489 -24.36 24.55 7.69
C ASP A 489 -23.86 25.91 8.23
N SER A 490 -22.60 25.98 8.65
CA SER A 490 -21.97 27.18 9.22
C SER A 490 -20.61 27.44 8.60
N THR A 491 -20.06 28.65 8.80
CA THR A 491 -18.68 28.94 8.41
C THR A 491 -17.74 28.03 9.19
N LEU A 492 -16.84 27.37 8.47
CA LEU A 492 -15.79 26.55 9.03
C LEU A 492 -14.48 27.33 9.04
N SER A 493 -13.78 27.34 10.16
CA SER A 493 -12.38 27.76 10.21
C SER A 493 -11.46 26.60 10.58
N PHE A 494 -10.26 26.65 10.02
CA PHE A 494 -9.17 25.70 10.24
C PHE A 494 -7.87 26.34 9.73
N SER A 495 -6.74 25.78 10.11
CA SER A 495 -5.44 26.15 9.57
C SER A 495 -4.90 24.97 8.75
N TRP A 496 -4.12 25.24 7.72
CA TRP A 496 -3.52 24.19 6.89
C TRP A 496 -2.11 24.57 6.43
N ARG A 497 -1.32 23.57 6.03
CA ARG A 497 -0.04 23.78 5.36
C ARG A 497 0.32 22.57 4.48
N PRO A 498 1.10 22.77 3.40
CA PRO A 498 1.72 21.65 2.70
C PRO A 498 2.88 21.08 3.54
N LYS A 499 2.99 19.77 3.59
CA LYS A 499 4.16 19.09 4.17
C LYS A 499 5.28 19.11 3.14
N THR A 500 6.44 19.66 3.51
CA THR A 500 7.64 19.72 2.67
C THR A 500 8.75 18.87 3.28
N ASP A 501 9.64 18.36 2.44
CA ASP A 501 10.82 17.60 2.88
C ASP A 501 11.95 18.53 3.41
N THR A 502 11.67 19.82 3.60
CA THR A 502 12.64 20.83 4.04
C THR A 502 12.63 21.01 5.55
N GLU A 503 13.80 21.25 6.16
CA GLU A 503 13.92 21.50 7.61
C GLU A 503 13.06 22.67 8.13
N ALA A 504 12.70 23.62 7.25
CA ALA A 504 11.74 24.67 7.56
C ALA A 504 10.37 24.27 7.00
N GLU A 505 9.46 23.85 7.88
CA GLU A 505 8.07 23.65 7.51
C GLU A 505 7.41 25.01 7.21
N PRO A 506 6.51 25.09 6.21
CA PRO A 506 5.75 26.29 5.94
C PRO A 506 4.91 26.72 7.14
N ASP A 507 4.68 28.03 7.25
CA ASP A 507 3.76 28.59 8.24
C ASP A 507 2.33 28.07 8.01
N TRP A 508 1.59 27.91 9.09
CA TRP A 508 0.17 27.58 9.03
C TRP A 508 -0.63 28.74 8.40
N GLU A 509 -1.48 28.41 7.43
CA GLU A 509 -2.40 29.36 6.80
C GLU A 509 -3.82 29.20 7.35
N ASP A 510 -4.34 30.25 7.97
CA ASP A 510 -5.73 30.28 8.43
C ASP A 510 -6.72 30.38 7.27
N MET A 511 -7.75 29.56 7.31
CA MET A 511 -8.78 29.47 6.29
C MET A 511 -10.16 29.61 6.91
N HIS A 512 -11.03 30.39 6.26
CA HIS A 512 -12.45 30.48 6.61
C HIS A 512 -13.29 30.21 5.36
N ILE A 513 -14.13 29.18 5.41
CA ILE A 513 -14.96 28.73 4.28
C ILE A 513 -16.42 28.75 4.71
N LYS A 514 -17.27 29.52 4.02
CA LYS A 514 -18.71 29.54 4.28
C LYS A 514 -19.35 28.21 3.92
N SER A 515 -20.53 27.92 4.48
CA SER A 515 -21.33 26.76 4.09
C SER A 515 -21.52 26.69 2.56
N GLY A 516 -21.20 25.54 1.97
CA GLY A 516 -21.28 25.30 0.53
C GLY A 516 -20.26 26.04 -0.33
N GLU A 517 -19.33 26.79 0.27
CA GLU A 517 -18.25 27.47 -0.45
C GLU A 517 -17.13 26.49 -0.84
N VAL A 518 -16.52 26.76 -1.99
CA VAL A 518 -15.37 26.03 -2.52
C VAL A 518 -14.18 26.99 -2.56
N LYS A 519 -13.05 26.57 -2.00
CA LYS A 519 -11.75 27.23 -2.19
C LYS A 519 -10.84 26.28 -2.95
N ARG A 520 -10.12 26.80 -3.94
CA ARG A 520 -9.06 26.07 -4.64
C ARG A 520 -7.76 26.82 -4.42
N ILE A 521 -6.74 26.10 -3.99
CA ILE A 521 -5.43 26.67 -3.67
C ILE A 521 -4.37 25.88 -4.44
N SER A 522 -3.46 26.59 -5.08
CA SER A 522 -2.31 25.96 -5.75
C SER A 522 -1.37 25.39 -4.69
N LEU A 523 -0.90 24.17 -4.91
CA LEU A 523 0.14 23.57 -4.07
C LEU A 523 1.53 23.92 -4.64
N PRO A 524 2.52 24.19 -3.79
CA PRO A 524 3.90 24.38 -4.23
C PRO A 524 4.44 23.07 -4.85
N GLU A 525 5.51 23.18 -5.65
CA GLU A 525 6.27 22.00 -6.07
C GLU A 525 6.86 21.30 -4.84
N ALA A 526 6.83 19.95 -4.85
CA ALA A 526 7.36 19.10 -3.80
C ALA A 526 8.88 18.97 -3.90
#